data_AF-U9SW63-F1
#
_entry.id   AF-U9SW63-F1
#
_cell.length_a   1.000
_cell.length_b   1.000
_cell.length_c   1.000
_cell.angle_alpha   90.00
_cell.angle_beta   90.00
_cell.angle_gamma   90.00
#
_symmetry.space_group_name_H-M   'P 1'
#
loop_
_entity.id
_entity.type
_entity.pdbx_description
1 polymer ?
#
loop_
_entity_poly.entity_id
_entity_poly.type
_entity_poly.pdbx_seq_one_letter_code
_entity_poly.pdbx_strand_id
1 'polypeptide(L)'
;MDKHNESSIVIDEKDPIIPFIPLIGAVTTIINEVISIYQHTEYNKKIISALYDRTKLAEYAVDTLQRRKKFYESNFKRQDWYDAFNRFVDVLKDIKNFAKEISTIRGYQKYLKSYSFKDKFEELS
;
A
#
# COMPACT_ATOMS: atom_id res chain seq x y z
N MET A 1 10.95 15.72 -34.49
CA MET A 1 10.20 14.56 -33.96
C MET A 1 11.16 13.71 -33.16
N ASP A 2 11.13 13.59 -31.84
CA ASP A 2 10.45 14.29 -30.75
C ASP A 2 11.39 14.13 -29.55
N LYS A 3 11.67 15.21 -28.81
CA LYS A 3 12.33 15.09 -27.51
C LYS A 3 11.22 14.96 -26.47
N HIS A 4 11.07 13.76 -25.92
CA HIS A 4 10.40 13.56 -24.64
C HIS A 4 11.15 14.37 -23.59
N ASN A 5 10.65 15.57 -23.29
CA ASN A 5 11.06 16.33 -22.13
C ASN A 5 10.15 15.90 -20.99
N GLU A 6 10.77 15.27 -20.00
CA GLU A 6 10.18 14.92 -18.71
C GLU A 6 9.37 16.10 -18.19
N SER A 7 8.08 15.87 -17.93
CA SER A 7 7.26 16.82 -17.21
C SER A 7 7.73 16.84 -15.76
N SER A 8 8.77 17.63 -15.47
CA SER A 8 9.11 18.06 -14.13
C SER A 8 7.86 18.68 -13.53
N ILE A 9 7.27 17.99 -12.57
CA ILE A 9 6.11 18.49 -11.84
C ILE A 9 6.59 19.73 -11.10
N VAL A 10 6.20 20.91 -11.59
CA VAL A 10 6.37 22.15 -10.83
C VAL A 10 5.46 22.01 -9.62
N ILE A 11 6.05 21.74 -8.46
CA ILE A 11 5.33 21.69 -7.19
C ILE A 11 5.25 23.13 -6.71
N ASP A 12 4.08 23.74 -6.83
CA ASP A 12 3.77 24.97 -6.11
C ASP A 12 3.83 24.64 -4.61
N GLU A 13 4.61 25.38 -3.81
CA GLU A 13 4.75 25.16 -2.36
C GLU A 13 3.40 25.26 -1.61
N LYS A 14 2.35 25.75 -2.27
CA LYS A 14 0.97 25.78 -1.76
C LYS A 14 0.07 24.67 -2.29
N ASP A 15 0.58 23.70 -3.04
CA ASP A 15 -0.21 22.58 -3.56
C ASP A 15 -0.76 21.76 -2.37
N PRO A 16 -2.10 21.64 -2.21
CA PRO A 16 -2.72 20.93 -1.10
C PRO A 16 -2.29 19.47 -0.94
N ILE A 17 -1.73 18.85 -2.00
CA ILE A 17 -1.21 17.48 -1.92
C ILE A 17 0.09 17.37 -1.11
N ILE A 18 0.82 18.47 -0.88
CA ILE A 18 2.15 18.46 -0.23
C ILE A 18 2.17 17.66 1.09
N PRO A 19 1.23 17.85 2.03
CA PRO A 19 1.20 17.07 3.27
C PRO A 19 1.05 15.56 3.05
N PHE A 20 0.50 15.13 1.92
CA PHE A 20 0.28 13.72 1.58
C PHE A 20 1.51 13.08 0.93
N ILE A 21 2.48 13.86 0.42
CA ILE A 21 3.67 13.34 -0.26
C ILE A 21 4.45 12.34 0.62
N PRO A 22 4.75 12.62 1.91
CA PRO A 22 5.41 11.65 2.78
C PRO A 22 4.59 10.36 2.97
N LEU A 23 3.26 10.48 3.07
CA LEU A 23 2.38 9.33 3.21
C LEU A 23 2.37 8.48 1.95
N ILE A 24 2.32 9.10 0.76
CA ILE A 24 2.43 8.40 -0.53
C ILE A 24 3.78 7.68 -0.63
N GLY A 25 4.88 8.33 -0.22
CA GLY A 25 6.19 7.69 -0.16
C GLY A 25 6.18 6.45 0.72
N ALA A 26 5.56 6.52 1.90
CA ALA A 26 5.39 5.36 2.78
C ALA A 26 4.59 4.23 2.13
N VAL A 27 3.50 4.55 1.41
CA VAL A 27 2.71 3.58 0.65
C VAL A 27 3.59 2.88 -0.39
N THR A 28 4.33 3.62 -1.20
CA THR A 28 5.24 3.05 -2.21
C THR A 28 6.29 2.13 -1.59
N THR A 29 6.91 2.52 -0.48
CA THR A 29 7.88 1.68 0.24
C THR A 29 7.23 0.38 0.73
N ILE A 30 6.06 0.46 1.36
CA ILE A 30 5.35 -0.70 1.91
C ILE A 30 4.96 -1.69 0.78
N ILE A 31 4.43 -1.17 -0.33
CA ILE A 31 4.06 -2.00 -1.48
C ILE A 31 5.29 -2.75 -2.01
N ASN A 32 6.42 -2.07 -2.19
CA ASN A 32 7.65 -2.70 -2.67
C ASN A 32 8.16 -3.80 -1.72
N GLU A 33 8.02 -3.61 -0.40
CA GLU A 33 8.33 -4.67 0.58
C GLU A 33 7.42 -5.89 0.42
N VAL A 34 6.11 -5.70 0.19
CA VAL A 34 5.17 -6.82 -0.05
C VAL A 34 5.45 -7.53 -1.37
N ILE A 35 5.80 -6.78 -2.43
CA ILE A 35 6.23 -7.35 -3.72
C ILE A 35 7.46 -8.24 -3.52
N SER A 36 8.45 -7.77 -2.76
CA SER A 36 9.65 -8.56 -2.45
C SER A 36 9.30 -9.85 -1.69
N ILE A 37 8.43 -9.78 -0.68
CA ILE A 37 7.96 -10.96 0.06
C ILE A 37 7.28 -11.96 -0.89
N TYR A 38 6.40 -11.48 -1.77
CA TYR A 38 5.72 -12.31 -2.76
C TYR A 38 6.71 -13.01 -3.71
N GLN A 39 7.74 -12.31 -4.19
CA GLN A 39 8.74 -12.86 -5.10
C GLN A 39 9.63 -13.93 -4.46
N HIS A 40 9.88 -13.85 -3.15
CA HIS A 40 10.84 -14.73 -2.47
C HIS A 40 10.20 -15.79 -1.57
N THR A 41 8.87 -15.78 -1.36
CA THR A 41 8.22 -16.74 -0.48
C THR A 41 8.09 -18.14 -1.09
N GLU A 42 8.53 -19.15 -0.34
CA GLU A 42 8.32 -20.56 -0.71
C GLU A 42 7.04 -21.15 -0.11
N TYR A 43 6.52 -20.52 0.95
CA TYR A 43 5.39 -20.99 1.73
C TYR A 43 4.20 -20.04 1.64
N ASN A 44 3.01 -20.53 2.00
CA ASN A 44 1.77 -19.75 2.09
C ASN A 44 1.45 -18.88 0.87
N LYS A 45 1.92 -19.30 -0.32
CA LYS A 45 1.85 -18.57 -1.59
C LYS A 45 0.45 -18.04 -1.92
N LYS A 46 -0.61 -18.81 -1.62
CA LYS A 46 -1.99 -18.37 -1.85
C LYS A 46 -2.36 -17.12 -1.04
N ILE A 47 -2.03 -17.11 0.25
CA ILE A 47 -2.35 -15.96 1.13
C ILE A 47 -1.48 -14.77 0.74
N ILE A 48 -0.18 -14.99 0.50
CA ILE A 48 0.74 -13.91 0.12
C ILE A 48 0.37 -13.32 -1.25
N SER A 49 -0.06 -14.15 -2.21
CA SER A 49 -0.59 -13.68 -3.50
C SER A 49 -1.80 -12.77 -3.32
N ALA A 50 -2.75 -13.15 -2.45
CA ALA A 50 -3.91 -12.31 -2.17
C ALA A 50 -3.52 -10.97 -1.51
N LEU A 51 -2.53 -10.96 -0.61
CA LEU A 51 -2.01 -9.72 -0.02
C LEU A 51 -1.30 -8.85 -1.07
N TYR A 52 -0.51 -9.46 -1.97
CA TYR A 52 0.10 -8.77 -3.10
C TYR A 52 -0.95 -8.10 -3.99
N ASP A 53 -2.02 -8.82 -4.39
CA ASP A 53 -3.07 -8.27 -5.24
C ASP A 53 -3.74 -7.05 -4.58
N ARG A 54 -3.99 -7.09 -3.27
CA ARG A 54 -4.50 -5.95 -2.50
C ARG A 54 -3.55 -4.76 -2.53
N THR A 55 -2.24 -4.98 -2.40
CA THR A 55 -1.25 -3.89 -2.51
C THR A 55 -1.18 -3.29 -3.91
N LYS A 56 -1.44 -4.07 -4.98
CA LYS A 56 -1.52 -3.53 -6.34
C LYS A 56 -2.78 -2.67 -6.56
N LEU A 57 -3.91 -3.04 -5.93
CA LEU A 57 -5.11 -2.19 -5.94
C LEU A 57 -4.86 -0.87 -5.20
N ALA A 58 -4.19 -0.92 -4.05
CA ALA A 58 -3.77 0.27 -3.31
C ALA A 58 -2.84 1.17 -4.14
N GLU A 59 -1.85 0.58 -4.82
CA GLU A 59 -0.96 1.30 -5.74
C GLU A 59 -1.74 2.04 -6.83
N TYR A 60 -2.68 1.35 -7.49
CA TYR A 60 -3.51 1.92 -8.53
C TYR A 60 -4.40 3.07 -8.02
N ALA A 61 -4.93 2.94 -6.80
CA ALA A 61 -5.74 3.98 -6.18
C ALA A 61 -4.90 5.24 -5.89
N VAL A 62 -3.68 5.09 -5.37
CA VAL A 62 -2.76 6.22 -5.11
C VAL A 62 -2.31 6.87 -6.42
N ASP A 63 -1.94 6.10 -7.43
CA ASP A 63 -1.60 6.63 -8.76
C ASP A 63 -2.77 7.43 -9.35
N THR A 64 -3.99 6.88 -9.27
CA THR A 64 -5.19 7.57 -9.74
C THR A 64 -5.42 8.88 -8.98
N LEU A 65 -5.21 8.87 -7.66
CA LEU A 65 -5.35 10.04 -6.81
C LEU A 65 -4.34 11.14 -7.21
N GLN A 66 -3.08 10.77 -7.45
CA GLN A 66 -2.05 11.71 -7.90
C GLN A 66 -2.35 12.26 -9.30
N ARG A 67 -2.71 11.40 -10.27
CA ARG A 67 -3.04 11.83 -11.64
C ARG A 67 -4.27 12.74 -11.68
N ARG A 68 -5.22 12.54 -10.77
CA ARG A 68 -6.45 13.35 -10.67
C ARG A 68 -6.38 14.40 -9.57
N LYS A 69 -5.18 14.84 -9.14
CA LYS A 69 -5.02 15.72 -7.97
C LYS A 69 -5.85 17.00 -8.02
N LYS A 70 -6.01 17.61 -9.21
CA LYS A 70 -6.85 18.81 -9.40
C LYS A 70 -8.32 18.57 -9.11
N PHE A 71 -8.83 17.38 -9.42
CA PHE A 71 -10.23 17.02 -9.14
C PHE A 71 -10.47 16.86 -7.63
N TYR A 72 -9.46 16.38 -6.89
CA TYR A 72 -9.53 16.16 -5.44
C TYR A 72 -8.90 17.28 -4.61
N GLU A 73 -8.66 18.46 -5.19
CA GLU A 73 -7.94 19.55 -4.51
C GLU A 73 -8.63 19.98 -3.20
N SER A 74 -9.96 20.10 -3.22
CA SER A 74 -10.75 20.44 -2.02
C SER A 74 -10.64 19.39 -0.94
N ASN A 75 -10.47 18.12 -1.33
CA ASN A 75 -10.30 17.01 -0.41
C ASN A 75 -8.94 17.02 0.28
N PHE A 76 -7.87 17.34 -0.44
CA PHE A 76 -6.52 17.46 0.14
C PHE A 76 -6.41 18.60 1.17
N LYS A 77 -7.33 19.56 1.17
CA LYS A 77 -7.40 20.62 2.19
C LYS A 77 -8.10 20.18 3.48
N ARG A 78 -8.71 18.99 3.51
CA ARG A 78 -9.52 18.52 4.64
C ARG A 78 -8.72 17.58 5.55
N GLN A 79 -8.79 17.85 6.86
CA GLN A 79 -8.14 17.04 7.88
C GLN A 79 -8.66 15.60 7.91
N ASP A 80 -9.96 15.38 7.75
CA ASP A 80 -10.55 14.04 7.81
C ASP A 80 -10.07 13.14 6.65
N TRP A 81 -9.74 13.73 5.51
CA TRP A 81 -9.09 13.07 4.39
C TRP A 81 -7.63 12.72 4.68
N TYR A 82 -6.90 13.61 5.34
CA TYR A 82 -5.55 13.34 5.82
C TYR A 82 -5.54 12.18 6.84
N ASP A 83 -6.46 12.19 7.79
CA ASP A 83 -6.60 11.12 8.79
C ASP A 83 -7.00 9.80 8.13
N ALA A 84 -7.86 9.82 7.11
CA ALA A 84 -8.21 8.65 6.33
C ALA A 84 -6.99 8.08 5.59
N PHE A 85 -6.14 8.93 5.02
CA PHE A 85 -4.91 8.51 4.36
C PHE A 85 -3.90 7.90 5.35
N ASN A 86 -3.80 8.44 6.57
CA ASN A 86 -2.99 7.83 7.62
C ASN A 86 -3.48 6.43 8.00
N ARG A 87 -4.80 6.26 8.22
CA ARG A 87 -5.39 4.94 8.48
C ARG A 87 -5.12 3.96 7.33
N PHE A 88 -5.21 4.44 6.09
CA PHE A 88 -4.87 3.64 4.91
C PHE A 88 -3.39 3.18 4.93
N VAL A 89 -2.46 4.08 5.28
CA VAL A 89 -1.04 3.71 5.47
C VAL A 89 -0.87 2.67 6.57
N ASP A 90 -1.59 2.79 7.69
CA ASP A 90 -1.50 1.83 8.78
C ASP A 90 -2.02 0.44 8.40
N VAL A 91 -3.14 0.35 7.67
CA VAL A 91 -3.64 -0.93 7.12
C VAL A 91 -2.61 -1.58 6.19
N LEU A 92 -1.92 -0.78 5.34
CA LEU A 92 -0.86 -1.31 4.48
C LEU A 92 0.34 -1.82 5.29
N LYS A 93 0.71 -1.14 6.40
CA LYS A 93 1.74 -1.66 7.31
C LYS A 93 1.33 -3.00 7.92
N ASP A 94 0.07 -3.15 8.30
CA ASP A 94 -0.44 -4.40 8.88
C ASP A 94 -0.44 -5.53 7.86
N ILE A 95 -0.86 -5.26 6.61
CA ILE A 95 -0.74 -6.19 5.48
C ILE A 95 0.72 -6.64 5.31
N LYS A 96 1.67 -5.70 5.32
CA LYS A 96 3.09 -6.01 5.20
C LYS A 96 3.62 -6.86 6.34
N ASN A 97 3.30 -6.49 7.57
CA ASN A 97 3.71 -7.22 8.76
C ASN A 97 3.13 -8.64 8.75
N PHE A 98 1.88 -8.79 8.34
CA PHE A 98 1.24 -10.08 8.18
C PHE A 98 1.88 -10.90 7.07
N ALA A 99 2.15 -10.33 5.90
CA ALA A 99 2.85 -10.99 4.81
C ALA A 99 4.24 -11.51 5.25
N LYS A 100 4.97 -10.69 6.00
CA LYS A 100 6.28 -11.06 6.58
C LYS A 100 6.17 -12.19 7.60
N GLU A 101 5.16 -12.13 8.46
CA GLU A 101 4.90 -13.17 9.46
C GLU A 101 4.62 -14.51 8.75
N ILE A 102 3.64 -14.55 7.86
CA ILE A 102 3.18 -15.80 7.23
C ILE A 102 4.18 -16.38 6.23
N SER A 103 5.05 -15.57 5.60
CA SER A 103 6.07 -16.09 4.67
C SER A 103 7.10 -16.99 5.35
N THR A 104 7.30 -16.81 6.66
CA THR A 104 8.25 -17.61 7.46
C THR A 104 7.65 -18.90 8.02
N ILE A 105 6.32 -19.05 8.00
CA ILE A 105 5.62 -20.12 8.71
C ILE A 105 5.54 -21.39 7.86
N ARG A 106 6.21 -22.44 8.35
CA ARG A 106 6.31 -23.74 7.69
C ARG A 106 5.19 -24.70 8.09
N GLY A 107 5.00 -25.75 7.29
CA GLY A 107 3.88 -26.70 7.35
C GLY A 107 3.34 -27.05 8.73
N TYR A 108 4.16 -27.53 9.67
CA TYR A 108 3.68 -27.92 11.01
C TYR A 108 3.21 -26.75 11.88
N GLN A 109 3.89 -25.59 11.80
CA GLN A 109 3.51 -24.37 12.54
C GLN A 109 2.22 -23.74 12.00
N LYS A 110 1.90 -23.99 10.72
CA LYS A 110 0.67 -23.51 10.08
C LYS A 110 -0.59 -24.12 10.73
N TYR A 111 -0.56 -25.42 11.05
CA TYR A 111 -1.70 -26.10 11.63
C TYR A 111 -2.00 -25.63 13.07
N LEU A 112 -0.99 -25.25 13.83
CA LEU A 112 -1.14 -24.73 15.20
C LEU A 112 -1.70 -23.30 15.25
N LYS A 113 -1.59 -22.53 14.16
CA LYS A 113 -1.94 -21.10 14.11
C LYS A 113 -3.06 -20.79 13.10
N SER A 114 -3.72 -21.81 12.54
CA SER A 114 -4.63 -21.66 11.40
C SER A 114 -5.84 -20.77 11.67
N TYR A 115 -6.44 -20.85 12.86
CA TYR A 115 -7.57 -20.00 13.27
C TYR A 115 -7.14 -18.52 13.34
N SER A 116 -6.03 -18.21 14.01
CA SER A 116 -5.55 -16.82 14.13
C SER A 116 -5.17 -16.14 12.81
N PHE A 117 -4.77 -16.91 11.79
CA PHE A 117 -4.47 -16.33 10.47
C PHE A 117 -5.72 -15.98 9.68
N LYS A 118 -6.78 -16.77 9.84
CA LYS A 118 -8.03 -16.52 9.13
C LYS A 118 -8.65 -15.21 9.62
N ASP A 119 -8.73 -15.04 10.95
CA ASP A 119 -9.32 -13.86 11.56
C ASP A 119 -8.53 -12.58 11.19
N LYS A 120 -7.20 -12.61 11.32
CA LYS A 120 -6.35 -11.48 10.92
C LYS A 120 -6.40 -11.18 9.41
N PHE A 121 -6.55 -12.20 8.57
CA PHE A 121 -6.72 -11.96 7.13
C PHE A 121 -8.07 -11.31 6.81
N GLU A 122 -9.14 -11.70 7.51
CA GLU A 122 -10.49 -11.11 7.38
C GLU A 122 -10.52 -9.67 7.88
N GLU A 123 -9.83 -9.33 8.98
CA GLU A 123 -9.68 -7.94 9.45
C GLU A 123 -8.96 -7.04 8.44
N LEU A 124 -8.05 -7.63 7.66
CA LEU A 124 -7.28 -6.96 6.60
C LEU A 124 -7.95 -7.07 5.21
N SER A 125 -9.18 -7.59 5.14
CA SER A 125 -9.99 -7.74 3.92
C SER A 125 -10.96 -6.59 3.74
#